data_AF-B9BWV2-F1
#
_entry.id   AF-B9BWV2-F1
#
_cell.length_a   1.000
_cell.length_b   1.000
_cell.length_c   1.000
_cell.angle_alpha   90.00
_cell.angle_beta   90.00
_cell.angle_gamma   90.00
#
_symmetry.space_group_name_H-M   'P 1'
#
loop_
_entity.id
_entity.type
_entity.pdbx_description
1 polymer ?
#
loop_
_entity_poly.entity_id
_entity_poly.type
_entity_poly.pdbx_seq_one_letter_code
_entity_poly.pdbx_strand_id
1 'polypeptide(L)'
;MSGNASSAPRSDLAQGIALDDIADGAMIEGRVGDEAVLLVRRGDALFAVGAQCPHYGAPLAQGLLVGDTLRCPWHHAAFCLRSGARLRAPALDGLKCWRVERRDGRAVVVDARASAPSPAPIEAPESIVIVGGGAAAISAAVTLRDEGYTRAITLLSADDEPPYDRPNLSKDYLAGTAEADWLPLRAPSFYTDRKIDLRCGTRVARIDAAQRAVELADGSRLGYGALLLATGAVPNRLTVPGADLPHVCVLRSRADCDALIARLATARRCVVVGASFIGLEAAAALRTRKLDVHVVAPGSHPMAHVLGDALGDAVRALHESHGVVFHLGATLARIEHDRVTLSTGDVLPSDLVVVGIGVQPDVALAQDAGLEVDRGVSVDRYLQTSAPGIYAAGDIARWPDPLTGERIRVEHWVVAQRQGSTAAHNMLGRQRPFDAVPFFWTQHYDMTIRYVGHAEHWDRVEIEGDLRAHDGSVSYWRGDVRLAVATIGRDLDCLRAEAALETQIAGG
;
A
#
# COMPACT_ATOMS: atom_id res chain seq x y z
N MET A 1 -12.59 12.41 10.19
CA MET A 1 -13.32 13.12 11.27
C MET A 1 -13.11 12.39 12.58
N SER A 2 -12.47 13.03 13.57
CA SER A 2 -12.29 12.49 14.91
C SER A 2 -13.58 12.65 15.71
N GLY A 3 -14.44 11.64 15.66
CA GLY A 3 -15.57 11.51 16.58
C GLY A 3 -15.04 11.33 17.99
N ASN A 4 -15.32 12.32 18.83
CA ASN A 4 -14.99 12.33 20.26
C ASN A 4 -15.86 11.29 20.97
N ALA A 5 -15.46 10.02 20.89
CA ALA A 5 -16.03 8.97 21.72
C ALA A 5 -15.54 9.21 23.15
N SER A 6 -16.47 9.53 24.05
CA SER A 6 -16.28 9.55 25.50
C SER A 6 -15.60 8.23 25.94
N SER A 7 -14.27 8.24 26.10
CA SER A 7 -13.53 7.07 26.52
C SER A 7 -13.80 6.85 28.00
N ALA A 8 -14.45 5.74 28.33
CA ALA A 8 -14.38 5.20 29.69
C ALA A 8 -12.90 5.21 30.15
N PRO A 9 -12.61 5.50 31.43
CA PRO A 9 -11.24 5.53 31.92
C PRO A 9 -10.55 4.20 31.61
N ARG A 10 -9.51 4.24 30.77
CA ARG A 10 -8.72 3.05 30.41
C ARG A 10 -8.11 2.46 31.67
N SER A 11 -8.25 1.15 31.85
CA SER A 11 -7.70 0.43 32.99
C SER A 11 -6.18 0.63 33.08
N ASP A 12 -5.69 0.97 34.26
CA ASP A 12 -4.27 1.03 34.56
C ASP A 12 -3.72 -0.39 34.67
N LEU A 13 -3.01 -0.85 33.64
CA LEU A 13 -2.50 -2.21 33.56
C LEU A 13 -1.34 -2.45 34.55
N ALA A 14 -0.76 -1.40 35.13
CA ALA A 14 0.23 -1.51 36.20
C ALA A 14 -0.40 -1.89 37.55
N GLN A 15 -1.72 -1.71 37.72
CA GLN A 15 -2.48 -2.23 38.87
C GLN A 15 -2.92 -3.69 38.67
N GLY A 16 -2.76 -4.18 37.45
CA GLY A 16 -3.05 -5.53 37.01
C GLY A 16 -4.53 -5.87 36.85
N ILE A 17 -4.79 -6.91 36.07
CA ILE A 17 -6.12 -7.45 35.78
C ILE A 17 -6.17 -8.88 36.33
N ALA A 18 -7.28 -9.29 36.96
CA ALA A 18 -7.40 -10.66 37.46
C ALA A 18 -7.27 -11.66 36.31
N LEU A 19 -6.48 -12.73 36.50
CA LEU A 19 -6.20 -13.69 35.43
C LEU A 19 -7.46 -14.40 34.91
N ASP A 20 -8.45 -14.57 35.78
CA ASP A 20 -9.74 -15.18 35.46
C ASP A 20 -10.62 -14.29 34.58
N ASP A 21 -10.36 -12.97 34.57
CA ASP A 21 -11.05 -11.99 33.71
C ASP A 21 -10.43 -11.90 32.31
N ILE A 22 -9.30 -12.59 32.07
CA ILE A 22 -8.58 -12.55 30.80
C ILE A 22 -8.78 -13.89 30.09
N ALA A 23 -9.83 -14.01 29.28
CA ALA A 23 -10.05 -15.20 28.46
C ALA A 23 -8.90 -15.43 27.46
N ASP A 24 -8.73 -16.66 26.99
CA ASP A 24 -7.79 -16.94 25.90
C ASP A 24 -8.20 -16.16 24.63
N GLY A 25 -7.22 -15.54 23.97
CA GLY A 25 -7.45 -14.65 22.84
C GLY A 25 -7.98 -13.26 23.20
N ALA A 26 -8.22 -12.96 24.48
CA ALA A 26 -8.65 -11.63 24.90
C ALA A 26 -7.58 -10.57 24.55
N MET A 27 -8.03 -9.43 24.03
CA MET A 27 -7.24 -8.24 23.75
C MET A 27 -7.79 -7.10 24.58
N ILE A 28 -7.14 -6.78 25.70
CA ILE A 28 -7.61 -5.79 26.66
C ILE A 28 -6.78 -4.52 26.53
N GLU A 29 -7.42 -3.45 26.08
CA GLU A 29 -6.79 -2.14 25.98
C GLU A 29 -6.77 -1.44 27.35
N GLY A 30 -5.61 -0.90 27.70
CA GLY A 30 -5.40 -0.13 28.91
C GLY A 30 -4.25 0.85 28.75
N ARG A 31 -3.65 1.24 29.88
CA ARG A 31 -2.52 2.16 29.92
C ARG A 31 -1.44 1.71 30.89
N VAL A 32 -0.22 2.13 30.62
CA VAL A 32 0.90 2.11 31.58
C VAL A 32 1.51 3.51 31.57
N GLY A 33 1.35 4.26 32.66
CA GLY A 33 1.61 5.70 32.63
C GLY A 33 0.70 6.42 31.64
N ASP A 34 1.29 7.07 30.63
CA ASP A 34 0.57 7.77 29.55
C ASP A 34 0.51 6.96 28.25
N GLU A 35 1.13 5.78 28.21
CA GLU A 35 1.20 4.96 27.00
C GLU A 35 0.00 4.01 26.91
N ALA A 36 -0.61 3.94 25.72
CA ALA A 36 -1.68 3.00 25.42
C ALA A 36 -1.11 1.59 25.16
N VAL A 37 -1.55 0.61 25.96
CA VAL A 37 -1.01 -0.75 25.96
C VAL A 37 -2.15 -1.75 25.75
N LEU A 38 -1.87 -2.78 24.96
CA LEU A 38 -2.77 -3.90 24.71
C LEU A 38 -2.23 -5.15 25.41
N LEU A 39 -2.96 -5.62 26.42
CA LEU A 39 -2.71 -6.89 27.08
C LEU A 39 -3.39 -8.01 26.29
N VAL A 40 -2.63 -9.03 25.90
CA VAL A 40 -3.13 -10.16 25.11
C VAL A 40 -2.80 -11.47 25.80
N ARG A 41 -3.79 -12.36 25.93
CA ARG A 41 -3.58 -13.74 26.40
C ARG A 41 -3.59 -14.71 25.25
N ARG A 42 -2.63 -15.65 25.23
CA ARG A 42 -2.59 -16.81 24.33
C ARG A 42 -2.18 -18.06 25.09
N GLY A 43 -3.14 -18.98 25.29
CA GLY A 43 -3.01 -20.09 26.22
C GLY A 43 -2.62 -19.59 27.60
N ASP A 44 -1.47 -20.06 28.10
CA ASP A 44 -0.88 -19.60 29.36
C ASP A 44 0.05 -18.39 29.20
N ALA A 45 0.35 -17.94 27.99
CA ALA A 45 1.21 -16.78 27.78
C ALA A 45 0.41 -15.47 27.88
N LEU A 46 1.04 -14.45 28.47
CA LEU A 46 0.55 -13.07 28.49
C LEU A 46 1.55 -12.18 27.79
N PHE A 47 1.06 -11.30 26.93
CA PHE A 47 1.84 -10.35 26.16
C PHE A 47 1.30 -8.95 26.38
N ALA A 48 2.18 -7.95 26.43
CA ALA A 48 1.79 -6.55 26.44
C ALA A 48 2.54 -5.82 25.33
N VAL A 49 1.79 -5.24 24.39
CA VAL A 49 2.31 -4.53 23.22
C VAL A 49 1.61 -3.18 23.07
N GLY A 50 2.11 -2.30 22.18
CA GLY A 50 1.47 -1.00 21.95
C GLY A 50 0.04 -1.20 21.44
N ALA A 51 -0.91 -0.38 21.91
CA ALA A 51 -2.32 -0.53 21.54
C ALA A 51 -2.69 0.06 20.17
N GLN A 52 -1.81 0.87 19.58
CA GLN A 52 -2.04 1.55 18.32
C GLN A 52 -1.06 1.08 17.26
N CYS A 53 -1.55 0.90 16.03
CA CYS A 53 -0.71 0.59 14.89
C CYS A 53 0.20 1.79 14.56
N PRO A 54 1.52 1.62 14.46
CA PRO A 54 2.45 2.71 14.15
C PRO A 54 2.37 3.21 12.69
N HIS A 55 1.48 2.64 11.86
CA HIS A 55 1.20 3.17 10.54
C HIS A 55 0.35 4.44 10.66
N TYR A 56 -0.97 4.31 10.90
CA TYR A 56 -1.91 5.44 11.01
C TYR A 56 -2.68 5.45 12.35
N GLY A 57 -2.17 4.80 13.40
CA GLY A 57 -2.77 4.87 14.74
C GLY A 57 -4.00 3.97 14.96
N ALA A 58 -4.28 3.03 14.05
CA ALA A 58 -5.44 2.13 14.16
C ALA A 58 -5.47 1.41 15.53
N PRO A 59 -6.64 1.30 16.19
CA PRO A 59 -6.76 0.62 17.48
C PRO A 59 -6.61 -0.89 17.29
N LEU A 60 -5.51 -1.47 17.76
CA LEU A 60 -5.18 -2.87 17.52
C LEU A 60 -6.11 -3.85 18.26
N ALA A 61 -6.81 -3.38 19.30
CA ALA A 61 -7.86 -4.15 19.98
C ALA A 61 -9.03 -4.52 19.05
N GLN A 62 -9.25 -3.78 17.95
CA GLN A 62 -10.26 -4.09 16.93
C GLN A 62 -9.71 -4.99 15.81
N GLY A 63 -8.44 -5.36 15.89
CA GLY A 63 -7.75 -6.20 14.93
C GLY A 63 -8.08 -7.68 15.06
N LEU A 64 -7.24 -8.51 14.44
CA LEU A 64 -7.35 -9.97 14.48
C LEU A 64 -6.08 -10.60 15.04
N LEU A 65 -6.25 -11.59 15.92
CA LEU A 65 -5.19 -12.48 16.35
C LEU A 65 -5.16 -13.74 15.50
N VAL A 66 -4.01 -14.05 14.90
CA VAL A 66 -3.77 -15.30 14.16
C VAL A 66 -2.48 -15.92 14.70
N GLY A 67 -2.58 -16.99 15.48
CA GLY A 67 -1.43 -17.47 16.26
C GLY A 67 -0.86 -16.34 17.12
N ASP A 68 0.46 -16.21 17.21
CA ASP A 68 1.09 -15.11 17.96
C ASP A 68 1.22 -13.79 17.15
N THR A 69 0.42 -13.64 16.09
CA THR A 69 0.43 -12.46 15.23
C THR A 69 -0.80 -11.59 15.45
N LEU A 70 -0.57 -10.32 15.72
CA LEU A 70 -1.59 -9.28 15.82
C LEU A 70 -1.69 -8.51 14.51
N ARG A 71 -2.88 -8.48 13.89
CA ARG A 71 -3.13 -7.79 12.62
C ARG A 71 -3.95 -6.53 12.82
N CYS A 72 -3.49 -5.43 12.22
CA CYS A 72 -4.15 -4.12 12.24
C CYS A 72 -5.49 -4.15 11.48
N PRO A 73 -6.58 -3.59 12.05
CA PRO A 73 -7.90 -3.60 11.42
C PRO A 73 -7.99 -2.76 10.15
N TRP A 74 -7.20 -1.69 10.02
CA TRP A 74 -7.38 -0.76 8.91
C TRP A 74 -6.61 -1.17 7.66
N HIS A 75 -5.33 -1.52 7.81
CA HIS A 75 -4.44 -1.70 6.67
C HIS A 75 -3.62 -2.99 6.73
N HIS A 76 -3.99 -3.94 7.59
CA HIS A 76 -3.44 -5.30 7.61
C HIS A 76 -1.92 -5.37 7.88
N ALA A 77 -1.35 -4.35 8.54
CA ALA A 77 -0.02 -4.45 9.14
C ALA A 77 -0.04 -5.54 10.22
N ALA A 78 1.03 -6.32 10.33
CA ALA A 78 1.07 -7.44 11.26
C ALA A 78 2.29 -7.37 12.18
N PHE A 79 2.12 -7.77 13.44
CA PHE A 79 3.13 -7.66 14.48
C PHE A 79 3.22 -8.94 15.30
N CYS A 80 4.44 -9.31 15.70
CA CYS A 80 4.67 -10.43 16.60
C CYS A 80 4.35 -10.02 18.04
N LEU A 81 3.41 -10.70 18.71
CA LEU A 81 3.10 -10.45 20.13
C LEU A 81 4.32 -10.68 21.04
N ARG A 82 5.18 -11.63 20.66
CA ARG A 82 6.32 -12.03 21.49
C ARG A 82 7.43 -11.00 21.50
N SER A 83 7.72 -10.34 20.37
CA SER A 83 8.87 -9.45 20.21
C SER A 83 8.49 -8.01 19.90
N GLY A 84 7.25 -7.76 19.47
CA GLY A 84 6.81 -6.49 18.90
C GLY A 84 7.29 -6.27 17.46
N ALA A 85 8.06 -7.20 16.89
CA ALA A 85 8.60 -7.03 15.55
C ALA A 85 7.48 -6.86 14.52
N ARG A 86 7.70 -5.95 13.56
CA ARG A 86 6.90 -5.87 12.35
C ARG A 86 7.08 -7.16 11.56
N LEU A 87 5.99 -7.86 11.31
CA LEU A 87 5.95 -9.05 10.46
C LEU A 87 5.46 -8.74 9.06
N ARG A 88 4.54 -7.77 8.91
CA ARG A 88 4.05 -7.32 7.59
C ARG A 88 3.82 -5.81 7.57
N ALA A 89 4.22 -5.21 6.45
CA ALA A 89 3.86 -3.86 6.04
C ALA A 89 2.31 -3.70 5.96
N PRO A 90 1.75 -2.47 6.03
CA PRO A 90 2.37 -1.17 5.73
C PRO A 90 3.11 -0.43 6.84
N ALA A 91 3.01 -0.87 8.10
CA ALA A 91 3.80 -0.25 9.17
C ALA A 91 5.30 -0.29 8.84
N LEU A 92 6.06 0.74 9.21
CA LEU A 92 7.52 0.74 9.08
C LEU A 92 8.24 0.53 10.42
N ASP A 93 7.51 0.55 11.53
CA ASP A 93 8.03 0.29 12.87
C ASP A 93 7.35 -0.94 13.49
N GLY A 94 8.05 -1.56 14.44
CA GLY A 94 7.45 -2.56 15.33
C GLY A 94 6.64 -1.90 16.47
N LEU A 95 6.01 -2.73 17.28
CA LEU A 95 5.36 -2.31 18.52
C LEU A 95 6.35 -2.31 19.68
N LYS A 96 6.22 -1.31 20.54
CA LYS A 96 6.81 -1.36 21.87
C LYS A 96 6.20 -2.54 22.63
N CYS A 97 7.02 -3.20 23.46
CA CYS A 97 6.60 -4.30 24.31
C CYS A 97 6.82 -3.96 25.78
N TRP A 98 6.04 -4.58 26.64
CA TRP A 98 6.20 -4.54 28.08
C TRP A 98 6.29 -5.95 28.64
N ARG A 99 6.96 -6.08 29.78
CA ARG A 99 6.96 -7.32 30.53
C ARG A 99 5.65 -7.45 31.29
N VAL A 100 5.11 -8.67 31.34
CA VAL A 100 3.90 -9.00 32.11
C VAL A 100 4.28 -9.99 33.19
N GLU A 101 3.98 -9.65 34.44
CA GLU A 101 4.20 -10.51 35.60
C GLU A 101 2.86 -11.05 36.12
N ARG A 102 2.88 -12.25 36.70
CA ARG A 102 1.75 -12.80 37.44
C ARG A 102 1.98 -12.52 38.93
N ARG A 103 1.13 -11.69 39.55
CA ARG A 103 1.20 -11.33 40.98
C ARG A 103 -0.17 -11.50 41.62
N ASP A 104 -0.27 -12.32 42.67
CA ASP A 104 -1.52 -12.51 43.44
C ASP A 104 -2.76 -12.80 42.57
N GLY A 105 -2.61 -13.69 41.58
CA GLY A 105 -3.69 -14.04 40.65
C GLY A 105 -4.02 -12.96 39.60
N ARG A 106 -3.17 -11.94 39.44
CA ARG A 106 -3.35 -10.85 38.46
C ARG A 106 -2.22 -10.83 37.43
N ALA A 107 -2.54 -10.43 36.20
CA ALA A 107 -1.57 -10.03 35.19
C ALA A 107 -1.23 -8.54 35.39
N VAL A 108 0.02 -8.24 35.74
CA VAL A 108 0.53 -6.88 35.97
C VAL A 108 1.52 -6.51 34.87
N VAL A 109 1.24 -5.43 34.14
CA VAL A 109 2.17 -4.90 33.13
C VAL A 109 3.16 -3.97 33.82
N VAL A 110 4.46 -4.24 33.67
CA VAL A 110 5.53 -3.55 34.41
C VAL A 110 6.35 -2.66 33.46
N ASP A 111 7.67 -2.82 33.42
CA ASP A 111 8.57 -2.05 32.58
C ASP A 111 8.50 -2.41 31.09
N ALA A 112 8.89 -1.44 30.27
CA ALA A 112 9.09 -1.63 28.84
C ALA A 112 10.24 -2.60 28.60
N ARG A 113 10.03 -3.56 27.70
CA ARG A 113 11.04 -4.53 27.32
C ARG A 113 11.78 -4.04 26.08
N ALA A 114 13.10 -4.09 26.13
CA ALA A 114 13.92 -3.85 24.94
C ALA A 114 13.59 -4.86 23.84
N SER A 115 13.63 -4.41 22.59
CA SER A 115 13.54 -5.31 21.43
C SER A 115 14.75 -6.25 21.42
N ALA A 116 14.50 -7.54 21.16
CA ALA A 116 15.60 -8.49 20.97
C ALA A 116 16.40 -8.09 19.72
N PRO A 117 17.74 -8.21 19.73
CA PRO A 117 18.53 -7.99 18.54
C PRO A 117 18.17 -9.01 17.46
N SER A 118 18.08 -8.56 16.21
CA SER A 118 17.87 -9.45 15.08
C SER A 118 19.07 -10.36 14.87
N PRO A 119 18.85 -11.64 14.51
CA PRO A 119 19.95 -12.56 14.23
C PRO A 119 20.79 -12.05 13.05
N ALA A 120 22.10 -12.25 13.11
CA ALA A 120 23.00 -11.82 12.04
C ALA A 120 22.57 -12.38 10.66
N PRO A 121 22.85 -11.66 9.56
CA PRO A 121 22.64 -12.18 8.20
C PRO A 121 23.42 -13.49 7.97
N ILE A 122 22.87 -14.40 7.16
CA ILE A 122 23.53 -15.67 6.80
C ILE A 122 24.59 -15.42 5.74
N GLU A 123 24.21 -14.67 4.70
CA GLU A 123 25.11 -14.13 3.68
C GLU A 123 24.84 -12.63 3.56
N ALA A 124 25.90 -11.82 3.64
CA ALA A 124 25.78 -10.37 3.50
C ALA A 124 26.53 -9.94 2.24
N PRO A 125 25.85 -9.37 1.22
CA PRO A 125 26.55 -8.72 0.12
C PRO A 125 27.45 -7.58 0.65
N GLU A 126 28.48 -7.19 -0.10
CA GLU A 126 29.38 -6.10 0.31
C GLU A 126 28.68 -4.74 0.32
N SER A 127 27.73 -4.55 -0.60
CA SER A 127 26.88 -3.37 -0.71
C SER A 127 25.53 -3.74 -1.32
N ILE A 128 24.50 -2.95 -1.00
CA ILE A 128 23.18 -3.06 -1.61
C ILE A 128 22.82 -1.74 -2.28
N VAL A 129 22.35 -1.82 -3.51
CA VAL A 129 21.78 -0.68 -4.25
C VAL A 129 20.29 -0.93 -4.46
N ILE A 130 19.47 0.07 -4.14
CA ILE A 130 18.02 0.07 -4.35
C ILE A 130 17.70 1.18 -5.35
N VAL A 131 17.06 0.81 -6.46
CA VAL A 131 16.67 1.74 -7.54
C VAL A 131 15.17 2.00 -7.46
N GLY A 132 14.79 3.22 -7.10
CA GLY A 132 13.41 3.67 -6.90
C GLY A 132 13.22 4.29 -5.51
N GLY A 133 12.36 5.31 -5.42
CA GLY A 133 12.03 6.04 -4.18
C GLY A 133 10.63 5.74 -3.62
N GLY A 134 10.06 4.58 -3.97
CA GLY A 134 8.68 4.21 -3.62
C GLY A 134 8.53 3.30 -2.39
N ALA A 135 7.30 2.78 -2.20
CA ALA A 135 6.92 1.95 -1.06
C ALA A 135 7.78 0.68 -0.90
N ALA A 136 8.09 0.00 -2.01
CA ALA A 136 8.98 -1.17 -2.01
C ALA A 136 10.40 -0.81 -1.54
N ALA A 137 10.94 0.30 -2.04
CA ALA A 137 12.31 0.72 -1.74
C ALA A 137 12.50 1.08 -0.25
N ILE A 138 11.63 1.90 0.32
CA ILE A 138 11.72 2.26 1.74
C ILE A 138 11.49 1.05 2.64
N SER A 139 10.56 0.16 2.28
CA SER A 139 10.31 -1.06 3.04
C SER A 139 11.51 -2.01 3.02
N ALA A 140 12.18 -2.13 1.88
CA ALA A 140 13.43 -2.88 1.76
C ALA A 140 14.54 -2.26 2.62
N ALA A 141 14.79 -0.94 2.51
CA ALA A 141 15.83 -0.26 3.27
C ALA A 141 15.63 -0.36 4.79
N VAL A 142 14.39 -0.19 5.26
CA VAL A 142 14.01 -0.39 6.66
C VAL A 142 14.26 -1.84 7.08
N THR A 143 13.80 -2.81 6.29
CA THR A 143 13.95 -4.25 6.60
C THR A 143 15.40 -4.69 6.65
N LEU A 144 16.26 -4.22 5.73
CA LEU A 144 17.69 -4.51 5.76
C LEU A 144 18.33 -4.08 7.09
N ARG A 145 17.98 -2.89 7.57
CA ARG A 145 18.50 -2.38 8.86
C ARG A 145 17.88 -3.10 10.05
N ASP A 146 16.58 -3.38 10.01
CA ASP A 146 15.90 -4.14 11.06
C ASP A 146 16.46 -5.58 11.17
N GLU A 147 16.93 -6.17 10.06
CA GLU A 147 17.58 -7.49 9.99
C GLU A 147 19.09 -7.46 10.33
N GLY A 148 19.62 -6.32 10.79
CA GLY A 148 21.00 -6.21 11.25
C GLY A 148 22.04 -6.15 10.12
N TYR A 149 21.66 -5.87 8.87
CA TYR A 149 22.65 -5.59 7.82
C TYR A 149 23.38 -4.28 8.15
N THR A 150 24.70 -4.34 8.33
CA THR A 150 25.52 -3.20 8.78
C THR A 150 26.33 -2.52 7.68
N ARG A 151 26.38 -3.11 6.49
CA ARG A 151 27.16 -2.60 5.34
C ARG A 151 26.38 -1.55 4.54
N ALA A 152 26.98 -1.06 3.45
CA ALA A 152 26.46 0.05 2.66
C ALA A 152 25.09 -0.29 2.04
N ILE A 153 24.16 0.66 2.17
CA ILE A 153 22.89 0.71 1.44
C ILE A 153 22.83 2.06 0.73
N THR A 154 22.71 2.06 -0.59
CA THR A 154 22.43 3.26 -1.38
C THR A 154 21.04 3.15 -2.00
N LEU A 155 20.18 4.14 -1.74
CA LEU A 155 18.84 4.24 -2.30
C LEU A 155 18.81 5.40 -3.31
N LEU A 156 18.64 5.06 -4.58
CA LEU A 156 18.64 5.99 -5.70
C LEU A 156 17.20 6.28 -6.11
N SER A 157 16.75 7.52 -5.95
CA SER A 157 15.41 7.96 -6.34
C SER A 157 15.50 8.95 -7.49
N ALA A 158 14.68 8.76 -8.52
CA ALA A 158 14.50 9.73 -9.58
C ALA A 158 13.64 10.94 -9.15
N ASP A 159 12.88 10.81 -8.05
CA ASP A 159 12.14 11.92 -7.46
C ASP A 159 13.09 12.81 -6.67
N ASP A 160 12.82 14.13 -6.65
CA ASP A 160 13.62 15.12 -5.91
C ASP A 160 13.48 15.02 -4.39
N GLU A 161 12.51 14.22 -3.93
CA GLU A 161 12.15 14.08 -2.53
C GLU A 161 12.38 12.68 -1.98
N PRO A 162 12.62 12.55 -0.66
CA PRO A 162 12.64 11.26 0.01
C PRO A 162 11.33 10.47 -0.18
N PRO A 163 11.36 9.14 -0.02
CA PRO A 163 10.15 8.31 -0.05
C PRO A 163 8.99 8.87 0.77
N TYR A 164 7.85 9.00 0.12
CA TYR A 164 6.64 9.62 0.65
C TYR A 164 5.40 8.79 0.32
N ASP A 165 4.32 9.04 1.05
CA ASP A 165 3.03 8.35 1.00
C ASP A 165 2.24 8.73 -0.26
N ARG A 166 2.38 7.94 -1.32
CA ARG A 166 1.68 8.19 -2.60
C ARG A 166 0.15 8.05 -2.52
N PRO A 167 -0.44 7.12 -1.74
CA PRO A 167 -1.89 7.06 -1.58
C PRO A 167 -2.56 8.37 -1.18
N ASN A 168 -1.86 9.25 -0.44
CA ASN A 168 -2.39 10.57 -0.07
C ASN A 168 -2.47 11.56 -1.24
N LEU A 169 -1.70 11.36 -2.32
CA LEU A 169 -1.68 12.28 -3.46
C LEU A 169 -3.02 12.37 -4.20
N SER A 170 -3.85 11.32 -4.18
CA SER A 170 -5.21 11.33 -4.76
C SER A 170 -6.30 11.53 -3.71
N LYS A 171 -5.94 11.66 -2.42
CA LYS A 171 -6.85 11.75 -1.28
C LYS A 171 -6.67 13.06 -0.54
N ASP A 172 -6.26 13.02 0.72
CA ASP A 172 -6.25 14.17 1.63
C ASP A 172 -5.34 15.31 1.16
N TYR A 173 -4.20 15.00 0.53
CA TYR A 173 -3.30 16.03 0.03
C TYR A 173 -3.91 16.79 -1.15
N LEU A 174 -4.42 16.06 -2.16
CA LEU A 174 -5.14 16.69 -3.26
C LEU A 174 -6.41 17.37 -2.79
N ALA A 175 -7.13 16.85 -1.79
CA ALA A 175 -8.32 17.49 -1.23
C ALA A 175 -8.00 18.78 -0.46
N GLY A 176 -6.76 18.95 0.01
CA GLY A 176 -6.33 20.08 0.83
C GLY A 176 -6.64 19.91 2.32
N THR A 177 -6.81 18.67 2.77
CA THR A 177 -7.05 18.28 4.17
C THR A 177 -5.82 17.71 4.86
N ALA A 178 -4.77 17.39 4.11
CA ALA A 178 -3.44 17.05 4.63
C ALA A 178 -2.40 18.10 4.22
N GLU A 179 -1.48 18.41 5.12
CA GLU A 179 -0.34 19.27 4.83
C GLU A 179 0.81 18.48 4.20
N ALA A 180 1.67 19.17 3.47
CA ALA A 180 2.74 18.52 2.71
C ALA A 180 3.75 17.78 3.62
N ASP A 181 3.93 18.26 4.85
CA ASP A 181 4.80 17.64 5.86
C ASP A 181 4.28 16.28 6.37
N TRP A 182 3.04 15.90 6.02
CA TRP A 182 2.48 14.58 6.34
C TRP A 182 2.87 13.51 5.32
N LEU A 183 3.33 13.90 4.13
CA LEU A 183 3.66 12.97 3.06
C LEU A 183 4.91 12.13 3.33
N PRO A 184 6.04 12.66 3.85
CA PRO A 184 7.26 11.88 4.03
C PRO A 184 7.03 10.64 4.92
N LEU A 185 7.44 9.46 4.45
CA LEU A 185 7.29 8.22 5.22
C LEU A 185 8.25 8.13 6.40
N ARG A 186 9.35 8.89 6.33
CA ARG A 186 10.39 9.00 7.33
C ARG A 186 10.92 10.43 7.37
N ALA A 187 11.23 10.90 8.57
CA ALA A 187 11.95 12.15 8.75
C ALA A 187 13.37 12.05 8.12
N PRO A 188 13.97 13.16 7.66
CA PRO A 188 15.32 13.15 7.09
C PRO A 188 16.38 12.50 8.00
N SER A 189 16.29 12.71 9.33
CA SER A 189 17.21 12.13 10.32
C SER A 189 17.24 10.61 10.30
N PHE A 190 16.12 9.95 9.95
CA PHE A 190 16.05 8.49 9.86
C PHE A 190 17.12 7.92 8.94
N TYR A 191 17.34 8.53 7.77
CA TYR A 191 18.29 8.01 6.78
C TYR A 191 19.73 8.12 7.29
N THR A 192 20.10 9.26 7.90
CA THR A 192 21.41 9.44 8.54
C THR A 192 21.60 8.50 9.73
N ASP A 193 20.62 8.40 10.63
CA ASP A 193 20.70 7.59 11.85
C ASP A 193 20.80 6.09 11.53
N ARG A 194 20.08 5.66 10.49
CA ARG A 194 20.10 4.29 9.97
C ARG A 194 21.20 4.07 8.92
N LYS A 195 22.08 5.05 8.66
CA LYS A 195 23.18 4.96 7.69
C LYS A 195 22.73 4.49 6.29
N ILE A 196 21.65 5.07 5.78
CA ILE A 196 21.14 4.84 4.43
C ILE A 196 21.57 6.02 3.57
N ASP A 197 22.35 5.77 2.53
CA ASP A 197 22.76 6.78 1.55
C ASP A 197 21.61 7.01 0.56
N LEU A 198 20.71 7.92 0.92
CA LEU A 198 19.58 8.34 0.09
C LEU A 198 20.04 9.43 -0.89
N ARG A 199 19.88 9.17 -2.19
CA ARG A 199 20.17 10.12 -3.27
C ARG A 199 18.92 10.39 -4.09
N CYS A 200 18.29 11.53 -3.83
CA CYS A 200 17.16 12.04 -4.61
C CYS A 200 17.63 12.71 -5.90
N GLY A 201 16.72 12.93 -6.86
CA GLY A 201 17.04 13.50 -8.17
C GLY A 201 18.09 12.70 -8.96
N THR A 202 18.31 11.44 -8.60
CA THR A 202 19.40 10.60 -9.10
C THR A 202 18.82 9.44 -9.90
N ARG A 203 18.77 9.63 -11.22
CA ARG A 203 18.26 8.62 -12.16
C ARG A 203 19.35 7.61 -12.52
N VAL A 204 19.01 6.32 -12.43
CA VAL A 204 19.81 5.24 -13.04
C VAL A 204 19.50 5.21 -14.53
N ALA A 205 20.54 5.21 -15.37
CA ALA A 205 20.43 5.17 -16.81
C ALA A 205 20.63 3.77 -17.38
N ARG A 206 21.47 2.94 -16.75
CA ARG A 206 21.77 1.59 -17.23
C ARG A 206 22.17 0.65 -16.09
N ILE A 207 21.88 -0.64 -16.25
CA ILE A 207 22.39 -1.72 -15.39
C ILE A 207 23.39 -2.55 -16.19
N ASP A 208 24.59 -2.73 -15.63
CA ASP A 208 25.59 -3.68 -16.10
C ASP A 208 25.58 -4.89 -15.15
N ALA A 209 24.78 -5.90 -15.50
CA ALA A 209 24.63 -7.11 -14.68
C ALA A 209 25.93 -7.93 -14.63
N ALA A 210 26.73 -7.92 -15.70
CA ALA A 210 27.98 -8.66 -15.78
C ALA A 210 29.05 -8.08 -14.85
N GLN A 211 29.17 -6.75 -14.80
CA GLN A 211 30.10 -6.06 -13.90
C GLN A 211 29.50 -5.73 -12.53
N ARG A 212 28.23 -6.09 -12.27
CA ARG A 212 27.46 -5.77 -11.06
C ARG A 212 27.53 -4.28 -10.70
N ALA A 213 27.19 -3.44 -11.65
CA ALA A 213 27.17 -1.99 -11.47
C ALA A 213 25.93 -1.35 -12.10
N VAL A 214 25.53 -0.19 -11.56
CA VAL A 214 24.58 0.72 -12.21
C VAL A 214 25.33 1.95 -12.71
N GLU A 215 24.91 2.47 -13.85
CA GLU A 215 25.36 3.75 -14.41
C GLU A 215 24.27 4.79 -14.17
N LEU A 216 24.66 5.93 -13.59
CA LEU A 216 23.75 7.04 -13.31
C LEU A 216 23.66 7.97 -14.53
N ALA A 217 22.63 8.81 -14.57
CA ALA A 217 22.41 9.73 -15.69
C ALA A 217 23.53 10.77 -15.88
N ASP A 218 24.36 11.00 -14.86
CA ASP A 218 25.56 11.85 -14.94
C ASP A 218 26.81 11.12 -15.45
N GLY A 219 26.69 9.84 -15.81
CA GLY A 219 27.77 8.97 -16.28
C GLY A 219 28.60 8.32 -15.17
N SER A 220 28.35 8.65 -13.89
CA SER A 220 29.02 7.99 -12.78
C SER A 220 28.52 6.55 -12.61
N ARG A 221 29.35 5.69 -11.99
CA ARG A 221 29.06 4.26 -11.79
C ARG A 221 29.06 3.89 -10.32
N LEU A 222 28.15 3.00 -9.93
CA LEU A 222 28.04 2.47 -8.58
C LEU A 222 27.98 0.94 -8.63
N GLY A 223 28.97 0.29 -8.02
CA GLY A 223 28.99 -1.17 -7.87
C GLY A 223 28.04 -1.67 -6.77
N TYR A 224 27.51 -2.87 -6.93
CA TYR A 224 26.62 -3.50 -5.96
C TYR A 224 26.99 -4.96 -5.69
N GLY A 225 26.79 -5.41 -4.45
CA GLY A 225 26.77 -6.83 -4.10
C GLY A 225 25.40 -7.47 -4.37
N ALA A 226 24.32 -6.72 -4.16
CA ALA A 226 22.96 -7.05 -4.59
C ALA A 226 22.19 -5.79 -5.05
N LEU A 227 21.29 -5.94 -6.01
CA LEU A 227 20.51 -4.86 -6.63
C LEU A 227 19.01 -5.11 -6.47
N LEU A 228 18.25 -4.09 -6.05
CA LEU A 228 16.79 -4.11 -6.03
C LEU A 228 16.24 -3.11 -7.04
N LEU A 229 15.45 -3.60 -8.00
CA LEU A 229 14.66 -2.79 -8.92
C LEU A 229 13.26 -2.55 -8.33
N ALA A 230 13.01 -1.32 -7.93
CA ALA A 230 11.76 -0.84 -7.35
C ALA A 230 11.27 0.42 -8.07
N THR A 231 11.43 0.47 -9.40
CA THR A 231 11.07 1.61 -10.27
C THR A 231 9.56 1.81 -10.38
N GLY A 232 8.78 0.78 -10.06
CA GLY A 232 7.32 0.84 -10.04
C GLY A 232 6.72 0.93 -11.45
N ALA A 233 5.84 1.90 -11.64
CA ALA A 233 5.05 2.07 -12.85
C ALA A 233 4.89 3.55 -13.23
N VAL A 234 4.65 3.79 -14.53
CA VAL A 234 4.42 5.10 -15.15
C VAL A 234 2.97 5.24 -15.65
N PRO A 235 2.33 6.41 -15.53
CA PRO A 235 0.96 6.62 -16.01
C PRO A 235 0.82 6.43 -17.52
N ASN A 236 -0.28 5.79 -17.92
CA ASN A 236 -0.71 5.77 -19.31
C ASN A 236 -1.12 7.18 -19.73
N ARG A 237 -0.76 7.58 -20.96
CA ARG A 237 -1.06 8.89 -21.52
C ARG A 237 -2.17 8.80 -22.57
N LEU A 238 -2.98 9.84 -22.67
CA LEU A 238 -3.94 9.99 -23.76
C LEU A 238 -3.21 10.23 -25.08
N THR A 239 -3.80 9.76 -26.17
CA THR A 239 -3.28 9.91 -27.54
C THR A 239 -4.23 10.68 -28.46
N VAL A 240 -5.26 11.29 -27.90
CA VAL A 240 -6.25 12.09 -28.64
C VAL A 240 -5.70 13.48 -28.96
N PRO A 241 -6.18 14.16 -30.02
CA PRO A 241 -5.79 15.54 -30.28
C PRO A 241 -6.01 16.45 -29.06
N GLY A 242 -4.98 17.21 -28.69
CA GLY A 242 -4.98 18.10 -27.51
C GLY A 242 -4.59 17.43 -26.18
N ALA A 243 -4.19 16.16 -26.19
CA ALA A 243 -3.72 15.45 -24.98
C ALA A 243 -2.43 16.03 -24.36
N ASP A 244 -1.69 16.84 -25.12
CA ASP A 244 -0.47 17.54 -24.72
C ASP A 244 -0.72 18.96 -24.20
N LEU A 245 -1.98 19.42 -24.16
CA LEU A 245 -2.32 20.74 -23.66
C LEU A 245 -1.96 20.90 -22.17
N PRO A 246 -1.54 22.09 -21.71
CA PRO A 246 -1.00 22.28 -20.35
C PRO A 246 -1.98 22.00 -19.20
N HIS A 247 -3.29 21.99 -19.46
CA HIS A 247 -4.33 21.67 -18.47
C HIS A 247 -4.70 20.18 -18.44
N VAL A 248 -4.05 19.34 -19.25
CA VAL A 248 -4.14 17.88 -19.18
C VAL A 248 -3.08 17.37 -18.20
N CYS A 249 -3.53 16.85 -17.07
CA CYS A 249 -2.69 16.43 -15.95
C CYS A 249 -2.80 14.92 -15.71
N VAL A 250 -1.70 14.30 -15.31
CA VAL A 250 -1.70 12.98 -14.66
C VAL A 250 -1.46 13.17 -13.17
N LEU A 251 -1.60 12.12 -12.38
CA LEU A 251 -1.33 12.14 -10.94
C LEU A 251 -0.53 10.90 -10.53
N ARG A 252 0.79 11.06 -10.29
CA ARG A 252 1.68 9.96 -9.86
C ARG A 252 2.75 10.40 -8.89
N SER A 253 3.39 11.53 -9.17
CA SER A 253 4.43 12.13 -8.34
C SER A 253 3.87 13.27 -7.49
N ARG A 254 4.60 13.69 -6.45
CA ARG A 254 4.22 14.89 -5.71
C ARG A 254 4.27 16.12 -6.60
N ALA A 255 5.26 16.21 -7.50
CA ALA A 255 5.35 17.28 -8.49
C ALA A 255 4.09 17.35 -9.39
N ASP A 256 3.54 16.21 -9.81
CA ASP A 256 2.26 16.17 -10.54
C ASP A 256 1.12 16.71 -9.68
N CYS A 257 1.04 16.30 -8.41
CA CYS A 257 0.00 16.73 -7.49
C CYS A 257 0.08 18.23 -7.18
N ASP A 258 1.28 18.77 -6.95
CA ASP A 258 1.51 20.19 -6.69
C ASP A 258 1.16 21.03 -7.93
N ALA A 259 1.55 20.57 -9.11
CA ALA A 259 1.19 21.20 -10.38
C ALA A 259 -0.33 21.18 -10.62
N LEU A 260 -1.01 20.09 -10.23
CA LEU A 260 -2.46 20.00 -10.25
C LEU A 260 -3.10 20.99 -9.26
N ILE A 261 -2.67 20.98 -7.99
CA ILE A 261 -3.16 21.88 -6.93
C ILE A 261 -3.01 23.35 -7.33
N ALA A 262 -1.89 23.74 -7.93
CA ALA A 262 -1.67 25.10 -8.41
C ALA A 262 -2.73 25.55 -9.44
N ARG A 263 -3.19 24.65 -10.31
CA ARG A 263 -4.24 24.92 -11.30
C ARG A 263 -5.62 25.09 -10.67
N LEU A 264 -5.86 24.50 -9.50
CA LEU A 264 -7.15 24.59 -8.80
C LEU A 264 -7.48 26.00 -8.30
N ALA A 265 -6.51 26.94 -8.30
CA ALA A 265 -6.77 28.35 -8.00
C ALA A 265 -7.78 28.96 -8.98
N THR A 266 -7.68 28.63 -10.27
CA THR A 266 -8.49 29.21 -11.34
C THR A 266 -9.46 28.21 -11.97
N ALA A 267 -9.15 26.91 -11.94
CA ALA A 267 -10.02 25.88 -12.48
C ALA A 267 -11.40 25.86 -11.79
N ARG A 268 -12.43 25.55 -12.56
CA ARG A 268 -13.82 25.44 -12.09
C ARG A 268 -14.50 24.17 -12.58
N ARG A 269 -14.12 23.65 -13.75
CA ARG A 269 -14.73 22.48 -14.40
C ARG A 269 -13.67 21.48 -14.81
N CYS A 270 -13.69 20.33 -14.14
CA CYS A 270 -12.75 19.25 -14.37
C CYS A 270 -13.42 18.07 -15.08
N VAL A 271 -12.76 17.56 -16.12
CA VAL A 271 -13.07 16.23 -16.67
C VAL A 271 -12.02 15.24 -16.18
N VAL A 272 -12.45 14.26 -15.41
CA VAL A 272 -11.61 13.13 -15.00
C VAL A 272 -11.80 12.00 -16.01
N VAL A 273 -10.71 11.51 -16.60
CA VAL A 273 -10.71 10.44 -17.60
C VAL A 273 -10.26 9.15 -16.93
N GLY A 274 -11.18 8.19 -16.80
CA GLY A 274 -10.99 6.93 -16.11
C GLY A 274 -11.79 6.84 -14.81
N ALA A 275 -12.57 5.76 -14.68
CA ALA A 275 -13.44 5.49 -13.55
C ALA A 275 -12.91 4.31 -12.70
N SER A 276 -11.61 4.34 -12.40
CA SER A 276 -10.93 3.40 -11.49
C SER A 276 -10.42 4.14 -10.25
N PHE A 277 -9.60 3.50 -9.41
CA PHE A 277 -9.13 4.01 -8.12
C PHE A 277 -8.67 5.47 -8.16
N ILE A 278 -7.56 5.77 -8.85
CA ILE A 278 -6.96 7.12 -8.86
C ILE A 278 -7.93 8.16 -9.44
N GLY A 279 -8.64 7.82 -10.52
CA GLY A 279 -9.61 8.72 -11.14
C GLY A 279 -10.74 9.09 -10.19
N LEU A 280 -11.34 8.10 -9.52
CA LEU A 280 -12.46 8.35 -8.61
C LEU A 280 -12.00 8.97 -7.28
N GLU A 281 -10.83 8.62 -6.76
CA GLU A 281 -10.26 9.33 -5.61
C GLU A 281 -10.01 10.81 -5.94
N ALA A 282 -9.42 11.10 -7.11
CA ALA A 282 -9.22 12.48 -7.57
C ALA A 282 -10.55 13.21 -7.79
N ALA A 283 -11.56 12.55 -8.35
CA ALA A 283 -12.90 13.13 -8.50
C ALA A 283 -13.49 13.54 -7.14
N ALA A 284 -13.38 12.68 -6.12
CA ALA A 284 -13.82 13.00 -4.77
C ALA A 284 -13.05 14.19 -4.18
N ALA A 285 -11.71 14.20 -4.29
CA ALA A 285 -10.87 15.28 -3.79
C ALA A 285 -11.19 16.63 -4.46
N LEU A 286 -11.43 16.63 -5.76
CA LEU A 286 -11.79 17.83 -6.52
C LEU A 286 -13.20 18.34 -6.19
N ARG A 287 -14.15 17.44 -5.91
CA ARG A 287 -15.48 17.80 -5.38
C ARG A 287 -15.39 18.42 -4.00
N THR A 288 -14.53 17.92 -3.12
CA THR A 288 -14.24 18.55 -1.81
C THR A 288 -13.75 19.99 -1.98
N ARG A 289 -13.00 20.27 -3.05
CA ARG A 289 -12.58 21.63 -3.46
C ARG A 289 -13.62 22.41 -4.26
N LYS A 290 -14.85 21.89 -4.38
CA LYS A 290 -16.02 22.54 -5.01
C LYS A 290 -15.88 22.75 -6.53
N LEU A 291 -15.03 21.98 -7.21
CA LEU A 291 -15.03 21.97 -8.68
C LEU A 291 -16.27 21.25 -9.20
N ASP A 292 -16.76 21.67 -10.36
CA ASP A 292 -17.67 20.87 -11.17
C ASP A 292 -16.88 19.70 -11.79
N VAL A 293 -17.33 18.46 -11.60
CA VAL A 293 -16.55 17.26 -11.95
C VAL A 293 -17.38 16.31 -12.79
N HIS A 294 -16.87 16.06 -14.00
CA HIS A 294 -17.39 15.04 -14.90
C HIS A 294 -16.40 13.87 -14.96
N VAL A 295 -16.88 12.64 -14.86
CA VAL A 295 -16.05 11.43 -15.03
C VAL A 295 -16.41 10.77 -16.36
N VAL A 296 -15.42 10.55 -17.22
CA VAL A 296 -15.57 9.89 -18.52
C VAL A 296 -14.85 8.54 -18.49
N ALA A 297 -15.53 7.46 -18.84
CA ALA A 297 -14.91 6.13 -18.91
C ALA A 297 -15.62 5.22 -19.93
N PRO A 298 -14.88 4.29 -20.57
CA PRO A 298 -15.45 3.41 -21.59
C PRO A 298 -16.36 2.31 -21.03
N GLY A 299 -16.19 1.93 -19.76
CA GLY A 299 -17.01 0.90 -19.12
C GLY A 299 -18.43 1.38 -18.80
N SER A 300 -19.35 0.44 -18.63
CA SER A 300 -20.74 0.71 -18.20
C SER A 300 -20.88 0.97 -16.69
N HIS A 301 -19.93 0.49 -15.89
CA HIS A 301 -19.84 0.70 -14.45
C HIS A 301 -18.40 1.08 -14.07
N PRO A 302 -18.20 1.95 -13.07
CA PRO A 302 -16.88 2.21 -12.54
C PRO A 302 -16.30 0.93 -11.91
N MET A 303 -14.99 0.75 -12.01
CA MET A 303 -14.24 -0.31 -11.30
C MET A 303 -14.70 -1.76 -11.58
N ALA A 304 -15.56 -2.00 -12.58
CA ALA A 304 -16.19 -3.30 -12.85
C ALA A 304 -15.18 -4.43 -13.02
N HIS A 305 -14.05 -4.16 -13.68
CA HIS A 305 -12.98 -5.15 -13.89
C HIS A 305 -12.27 -5.62 -12.61
N VAL A 306 -12.40 -4.89 -11.49
CA VAL A 306 -11.71 -5.23 -10.24
C VAL A 306 -12.71 -5.55 -9.11
N LEU A 307 -13.82 -4.82 -9.05
CA LEU A 307 -14.81 -4.91 -7.97
C LEU A 307 -16.16 -5.49 -8.42
N GLY A 308 -16.36 -5.73 -9.71
CA GLY A 308 -17.65 -6.14 -10.26
C GLY A 308 -18.71 -5.03 -10.25
N ASP A 309 -19.82 -5.31 -10.92
CA ASP A 309 -20.87 -4.31 -11.19
C ASP A 309 -21.54 -3.80 -9.91
N ALA A 310 -21.82 -4.67 -8.94
CA ALA A 310 -22.55 -4.29 -7.72
C ALA A 310 -21.80 -3.26 -6.85
N LEU A 311 -20.48 -3.42 -6.68
CA LEU A 311 -19.66 -2.42 -6.01
C LEU A 311 -19.46 -1.18 -6.88
N GLY A 312 -19.31 -1.37 -8.19
CA GLY A 312 -19.29 -0.26 -9.15
C GLY A 312 -20.50 0.65 -9.01
N ASP A 313 -21.70 0.08 -8.93
CA ASP A 313 -22.95 0.83 -8.75
C ASP A 313 -23.02 1.55 -7.40
N ALA A 314 -22.54 0.93 -6.31
CA ALA A 314 -22.48 1.58 -5.01
C ALA A 314 -21.52 2.78 -5.02
N VAL A 315 -20.33 2.62 -5.60
CA VAL A 315 -19.35 3.71 -5.77
C VAL A 315 -19.92 4.81 -6.66
N ARG A 316 -20.54 4.46 -7.79
CA ARG A 316 -21.17 5.42 -8.69
C ARG A 316 -22.22 6.26 -7.97
N ALA A 317 -23.15 5.61 -7.28
CA ALA A 317 -24.23 6.29 -6.56
C ALA A 317 -23.70 7.24 -5.48
N LEU A 318 -22.61 6.85 -4.79
CA LEU A 318 -21.93 7.70 -3.82
C LEU A 318 -21.31 8.95 -4.45
N HIS A 319 -20.67 8.81 -5.61
CA HIS A 319 -20.08 9.95 -6.33
C HIS A 319 -21.16 10.87 -6.92
N GLU A 320 -22.24 10.32 -7.47
CA GLU A 320 -23.38 11.08 -7.99
C GLU A 320 -24.09 11.85 -6.86
N SER A 321 -24.20 11.29 -5.65
CA SER A 321 -24.78 12.00 -4.49
C SER A 321 -23.93 13.21 -4.04
N HIS A 322 -22.64 13.21 -4.36
CA HIS A 322 -21.72 14.34 -4.15
C HIS A 322 -21.62 15.28 -5.38
N GLY A 323 -22.43 15.04 -6.41
CA GLY A 323 -22.55 15.89 -7.59
C GLY A 323 -21.52 15.63 -8.69
N VAL A 324 -20.90 14.45 -8.72
CA VAL A 324 -20.13 14.00 -9.90
C VAL A 324 -21.10 13.59 -11.00
N VAL A 325 -20.82 14.00 -12.24
CA VAL A 325 -21.60 13.58 -13.42
C VAL A 325 -20.82 12.52 -14.21
N PHE A 326 -21.39 11.33 -14.37
CA PHE A 326 -20.75 10.24 -15.10
C PHE A 326 -21.16 10.20 -16.57
N HIS A 327 -20.16 10.00 -17.44
CA HIS A 327 -20.26 9.78 -18.88
C HIS A 327 -19.64 8.42 -19.20
N LEU A 328 -20.39 7.36 -18.87
CA LEU A 328 -20.01 5.96 -19.04
C LEU A 328 -20.30 5.48 -20.47
N GLY A 329 -19.58 4.46 -20.93
CA GLY A 329 -19.66 4.00 -22.33
C GLY A 329 -19.04 4.98 -23.34
N ALA A 330 -18.24 5.95 -22.87
CA ALA A 330 -17.66 7.00 -23.70
C ALA A 330 -16.15 7.16 -23.45
N THR A 331 -15.42 7.64 -24.46
CA THR A 331 -14.02 8.07 -24.34
C THR A 331 -13.88 9.52 -24.78
N LEU A 332 -12.73 10.14 -24.54
CA LEU A 332 -12.43 11.42 -25.19
C LEU A 332 -12.14 11.19 -26.68
N ALA A 333 -12.59 12.11 -27.52
CA ALA A 333 -12.25 12.19 -28.94
C ALA A 333 -11.27 13.34 -29.21
N ARG A 334 -11.41 14.47 -28.50
CA ARG A 334 -10.55 15.66 -28.63
C ARG A 334 -10.59 16.51 -27.37
N ILE A 335 -9.48 17.17 -27.08
CA ILE A 335 -9.35 18.15 -25.99
C ILE A 335 -9.03 19.52 -26.61
N GLU A 336 -9.70 20.55 -26.12
CA GLU A 336 -9.45 21.95 -26.43
C GLU A 336 -9.20 22.74 -25.15
N HIS A 337 -8.94 24.05 -25.29
CA HIS A 337 -8.60 24.91 -24.16
C HIS A 337 -9.74 25.05 -23.13
N ASP A 338 -10.99 25.07 -23.58
CA ASP A 338 -12.17 25.36 -22.76
C ASP A 338 -13.25 24.25 -22.80
N ARG A 339 -12.99 23.15 -23.50
CA ARG A 339 -13.92 22.02 -23.67
C ARG A 339 -13.21 20.72 -24.01
N VAL A 340 -13.93 19.60 -23.85
CA VAL A 340 -13.59 18.30 -24.41
C VAL A 340 -14.75 17.79 -25.27
N THR A 341 -14.42 17.04 -26.32
CA THR A 341 -15.40 16.32 -27.15
C THR A 341 -15.30 14.84 -26.84
N LEU A 342 -16.43 14.20 -26.56
CA LEU A 342 -16.54 12.77 -26.32
C LEU A 342 -16.64 11.99 -27.63
N SER A 343 -16.37 10.69 -27.59
CA SER A 343 -16.57 9.76 -28.72
C SER A 343 -18.01 9.66 -29.20
N THR A 344 -18.98 10.06 -28.36
CA THR A 344 -20.41 10.15 -28.68
C THR A 344 -20.77 11.40 -29.50
N GLY A 345 -19.86 12.38 -29.58
CA GLY A 345 -20.11 13.70 -30.15
C GLY A 345 -20.52 14.76 -29.12
N ASP A 346 -20.79 14.36 -27.87
CA ASP A 346 -21.10 15.31 -26.80
C ASP A 346 -19.91 16.22 -26.50
N VAL A 347 -20.21 17.47 -26.15
CA VAL A 347 -19.21 18.48 -25.82
C VAL A 347 -19.38 18.92 -24.37
N LEU A 348 -18.34 18.72 -23.56
CA LEU A 348 -18.33 19.11 -22.16
C LEU A 348 -17.43 20.33 -21.95
N PRO A 349 -17.91 21.40 -21.31
CA PRO A 349 -17.04 22.51 -20.92
C PRO A 349 -16.01 22.03 -19.88
N SER A 350 -14.74 22.38 -20.06
CA SER A 350 -13.66 21.90 -19.19
C SER A 350 -12.45 22.84 -19.28
N ASP A 351 -11.94 23.25 -18.12
CA ASP A 351 -10.71 24.04 -17.98
C ASP A 351 -9.59 23.24 -17.27
N LEU A 352 -9.85 21.97 -16.94
CA LEU A 352 -8.91 21.03 -16.36
C LEU A 352 -9.27 19.60 -16.78
N VAL A 353 -8.28 18.80 -17.18
CA VAL A 353 -8.44 17.38 -17.46
C VAL A 353 -7.49 16.59 -16.57
N VAL A 354 -8.00 15.61 -15.81
CA VAL A 354 -7.18 14.70 -14.99
C VAL A 354 -7.28 13.28 -15.55
N VAL A 355 -6.14 12.69 -15.87
CA VAL A 355 -6.05 11.40 -16.56
C VAL A 355 -5.67 10.31 -15.57
N GLY A 356 -6.56 9.33 -15.40
CA GLY A 356 -6.43 8.17 -14.53
C GLY A 356 -6.80 6.86 -15.24
N ILE A 357 -6.18 6.60 -16.40
CA ILE A 357 -6.48 5.45 -17.28
C ILE A 357 -5.52 4.26 -17.08
N GLY A 358 -5.04 4.07 -15.85
CA GLY A 358 -4.08 3.03 -15.49
C GLY A 358 -2.62 3.41 -15.72
N VAL A 359 -1.74 2.43 -15.46
CA VAL A 359 -0.29 2.57 -15.53
C VAL A 359 0.31 1.41 -16.31
N GLN A 360 1.60 1.51 -16.66
CA GLN A 360 2.42 0.43 -17.18
C GLN A 360 3.70 0.31 -16.34
N PRO A 361 4.25 -0.89 -16.13
CA PRO A 361 5.45 -1.07 -15.30
C PRO A 361 6.67 -0.40 -15.96
N ASP A 362 7.52 0.25 -15.17
CA ASP A 362 8.73 0.94 -15.65
C ASP A 362 9.89 -0.07 -15.82
N VAL A 363 9.87 -0.77 -16.96
CA VAL A 363 10.72 -1.93 -17.25
C VAL A 363 11.93 -1.61 -18.12
N ALA A 364 12.11 -0.36 -18.57
CA ALA A 364 13.15 -0.02 -19.55
C ALA A 364 14.55 -0.44 -19.08
N LEU A 365 14.91 -0.11 -17.83
CA LEU A 365 16.19 -0.51 -17.23
C LEU A 365 16.40 -2.03 -17.22
N ALA A 366 15.35 -2.79 -16.94
CA ALA A 366 15.42 -4.25 -16.88
C ALA A 366 15.56 -4.86 -18.28
N GLN A 367 14.81 -4.34 -19.27
CA GLN A 367 14.89 -4.76 -20.66
C GLN A 367 16.29 -4.50 -21.25
N ASP A 368 16.83 -3.30 -21.05
CA ASP A 368 18.16 -2.92 -21.53
C ASP A 368 19.28 -3.74 -20.88
N ALA A 369 19.04 -4.24 -19.65
CA ALA A 369 19.94 -5.13 -18.93
C ALA A 369 19.81 -6.62 -19.34
N GLY A 370 18.90 -6.94 -20.26
CA GLY A 370 18.64 -8.31 -20.70
C GLY A 370 17.89 -9.18 -19.69
N LEU A 371 17.17 -8.57 -18.73
CA LEU A 371 16.33 -9.31 -17.79
C LEU A 371 15.04 -9.78 -18.46
N GLU A 372 14.49 -10.88 -17.96
CA GLU A 372 13.19 -11.38 -18.44
C GLU A 372 12.06 -10.42 -18.06
N VAL A 373 11.31 -9.98 -19.08
CA VAL A 373 10.18 -9.05 -18.93
C VAL A 373 8.96 -9.62 -19.64
N ASP A 374 7.85 -9.72 -18.92
CA ASP A 374 6.52 -10.07 -19.42
C ASP A 374 5.51 -9.25 -18.62
N ARG A 375 4.99 -8.17 -19.22
CA ARG A 375 4.08 -7.22 -18.56
C ARG A 375 4.56 -6.82 -17.16
N GLY A 376 5.86 -6.64 -16.98
CA GLY A 376 6.56 -6.50 -15.70
C GLY A 376 7.86 -7.31 -15.68
N VAL A 377 8.78 -7.03 -14.75
CA VAL A 377 9.99 -7.83 -14.57
C VAL A 377 9.60 -9.17 -13.96
N SER A 378 9.91 -10.25 -14.68
CA SER A 378 9.65 -11.61 -14.23
C SER A 378 10.57 -11.97 -13.07
N VAL A 379 9.98 -12.40 -11.96
CA VAL A 379 10.72 -12.87 -10.79
C VAL A 379 10.27 -14.26 -10.37
N ASP A 380 11.15 -14.96 -9.63
CA ASP A 380 10.82 -16.20 -8.95
C ASP A 380 10.03 -15.96 -7.65
N ARG A 381 9.74 -17.03 -6.91
CA ARG A 381 9.04 -16.94 -5.61
C ARG A 381 9.83 -16.19 -4.54
N TYR A 382 11.13 -15.95 -4.73
CA TYR A 382 12.00 -15.20 -3.83
C TYR A 382 12.22 -13.76 -4.31
N LEU A 383 11.48 -13.33 -5.34
CA LEU A 383 11.58 -12.01 -5.98
C LEU A 383 12.92 -11.76 -6.70
N GLN A 384 13.70 -12.81 -6.98
CA GLN A 384 14.91 -12.72 -7.78
C GLN A 384 14.54 -12.75 -9.27
N THR A 385 15.18 -11.87 -10.05
CA THR A 385 15.02 -11.79 -11.52
C THR A 385 15.75 -12.93 -12.23
N SER A 386 15.75 -12.95 -13.56
CA SER A 386 16.54 -13.90 -14.34
C SER A 386 18.07 -13.76 -14.15
N ALA A 387 18.53 -12.68 -13.53
CA ALA A 387 19.94 -12.47 -13.19
C ALA A 387 20.20 -12.66 -11.68
N PRO A 388 21.14 -13.53 -11.28
CA PRO A 388 21.47 -13.75 -9.87
C PRO A 388 21.93 -12.47 -9.16
N GLY A 389 21.39 -12.23 -7.97
CA GLY A 389 21.71 -11.05 -7.15
C GLY A 389 20.96 -9.77 -7.56
N ILE A 390 20.11 -9.83 -8.59
CA ILE A 390 19.19 -8.76 -8.97
C ILE A 390 17.77 -9.18 -8.62
N TYR A 391 17.07 -8.33 -7.86
CA TYR A 391 15.71 -8.54 -7.38
C TYR A 391 14.79 -7.47 -7.94
N ALA A 392 13.48 -7.73 -8.02
CA ALA A 392 12.48 -6.72 -8.36
C ALA A 392 11.28 -6.78 -7.39
N ALA A 393 10.75 -5.61 -7.01
CA ALA A 393 9.64 -5.51 -6.07
C ALA A 393 8.75 -4.29 -6.36
N GLY A 394 7.47 -4.39 -6.00
CA GLY A 394 6.45 -3.36 -6.24
C GLY A 394 5.79 -3.48 -7.61
N ASP A 395 5.19 -2.39 -8.10
CA ASP A 395 4.38 -2.36 -9.32
C ASP A 395 5.10 -2.91 -10.58
N ILE A 396 6.44 -2.96 -10.55
CA ILE A 396 7.29 -3.48 -11.63
C ILE A 396 7.33 -5.01 -11.66
N ALA A 397 7.15 -5.70 -10.53
CA ALA A 397 7.46 -7.11 -10.38
C ALA A 397 6.27 -8.00 -10.75
N ARG A 398 6.53 -9.04 -11.53
CA ARG A 398 5.56 -10.09 -11.88
C ARG A 398 6.02 -11.44 -11.34
N TRP A 399 5.27 -11.99 -10.39
CA TRP A 399 5.66 -13.15 -9.59
C TRP A 399 4.66 -14.31 -9.74
N PRO A 400 5.04 -15.56 -9.43
CA PRO A 400 4.09 -16.66 -9.36
C PRO A 400 3.16 -16.51 -8.15
N ASP A 401 1.86 -16.37 -8.41
CA ASP A 401 0.83 -16.36 -7.37
C ASP A 401 0.77 -17.72 -6.67
N PRO A 402 0.96 -17.79 -5.34
CA PRO A 402 0.92 -19.05 -4.62
C PRO A 402 -0.47 -19.71 -4.61
N LEU A 403 -1.55 -18.93 -4.83
CA LEU A 403 -2.91 -19.46 -4.82
C LEU A 403 -3.27 -20.17 -6.13
N THR A 404 -2.97 -19.54 -7.27
CA THR A 404 -3.37 -20.05 -8.60
C THR A 404 -2.22 -20.68 -9.40
N GLY A 405 -0.97 -20.40 -9.02
CA GLY A 405 0.21 -20.74 -9.82
C GLY A 405 0.42 -19.85 -11.05
N GLU A 406 -0.54 -18.97 -11.38
CA GLU A 406 -0.42 -18.02 -12.47
C GLU A 406 0.60 -16.92 -12.13
N ARG A 407 1.21 -16.30 -13.15
CA ARG A 407 2.08 -15.15 -12.92
C ARG A 407 1.23 -13.87 -12.90
N ILE A 408 1.20 -13.18 -11.77
CA ILE A 408 0.40 -11.98 -11.55
C ILE A 408 1.30 -10.77 -11.30
N ARG A 409 0.73 -9.57 -11.51
CA ARG A 409 1.35 -8.29 -11.16
C ARG A 409 0.28 -7.41 -10.54
N VAL A 410 0.54 -6.88 -9.35
CA VAL A 410 -0.42 -6.07 -8.60
C VAL A 410 0.20 -4.72 -8.26
N GLU A 411 -0.54 -3.66 -8.53
CA GLU A 411 -0.10 -2.27 -8.44
C GLU A 411 -0.64 -1.62 -7.15
N HIS A 412 -0.29 -2.20 -6.01
CA HIS A 412 -0.85 -1.79 -4.72
C HIS A 412 0.23 -1.51 -3.68
N TRP A 413 -0.02 -0.46 -2.90
CA TRP A 413 0.91 0.08 -1.91
C TRP A 413 1.41 -0.97 -0.92
N VAL A 414 0.51 -1.74 -0.32
CA VAL A 414 0.85 -2.76 0.68
C VAL A 414 1.60 -3.92 0.04
N VAL A 415 1.20 -4.36 -1.16
CA VAL A 415 1.90 -5.41 -1.91
C VAL A 415 3.34 -4.98 -2.17
N ALA A 416 3.55 -3.75 -2.64
CA ALA A 416 4.88 -3.24 -2.91
C ALA A 416 5.78 -3.23 -1.66
N GLN A 417 5.25 -2.80 -0.52
CA GLN A 417 6.03 -2.84 0.73
C GLN A 417 6.32 -4.27 1.20
N ARG A 418 5.33 -5.17 1.13
CA ARG A 418 5.51 -6.59 1.50
C ARG A 418 6.55 -7.28 0.60
N GLN A 419 6.54 -6.98 -0.70
CA GLN A 419 7.57 -7.45 -1.64
C GLN A 419 8.95 -6.83 -1.32
N GLY A 420 9.02 -5.53 -1.05
CA GLY A 420 10.27 -4.86 -0.66
C GLY A 420 10.91 -5.49 0.57
N SER A 421 10.12 -5.78 1.61
CA SER A 421 10.58 -6.50 2.81
C SER A 421 11.07 -7.91 2.46
N THR A 422 10.35 -8.65 1.61
CA THR A 422 10.72 -10.02 1.22
C THR A 422 12.01 -10.05 0.39
N ALA A 423 12.15 -9.14 -0.58
CA ALA A 423 13.37 -8.98 -1.36
C ALA A 423 14.57 -8.66 -0.47
N ALA A 424 14.41 -7.78 0.53
CA ALA A 424 15.45 -7.49 1.51
C ALA A 424 15.88 -8.73 2.31
N HIS A 425 14.95 -9.58 2.76
CA HIS A 425 15.32 -10.84 3.40
C HIS A 425 16.11 -11.76 2.46
N ASN A 426 15.73 -11.84 1.19
CA ASN A 426 16.36 -12.74 0.23
C ASN A 426 17.74 -12.23 -0.24
N MET A 427 17.93 -10.91 -0.31
CA MET A 427 19.25 -10.29 -0.45
C MET A 427 20.21 -10.65 0.68
N LEU A 428 19.69 -11.04 1.86
CA LEU A 428 20.46 -11.49 3.03
C LEU A 428 20.54 -13.02 3.16
N GLY A 429 20.19 -13.76 2.09
CA GLY A 429 20.28 -15.21 2.03
C GLY A 429 19.20 -15.97 2.81
N ARG A 430 18.09 -15.33 3.20
CA ARG A 430 17.07 -15.95 4.06
C ARG A 430 16.12 -16.92 3.34
N GLN A 431 16.10 -16.94 2.00
CA GLN A 431 15.27 -17.85 1.19
C GLN A 431 13.79 -17.88 1.62
N ARG A 432 13.19 -16.70 1.83
CA ARG A 432 11.78 -16.52 2.19
C ARG A 432 10.93 -16.34 0.94
N PRO A 433 10.00 -17.27 0.63
CA PRO A 433 9.09 -17.08 -0.48
C PRO A 433 8.16 -15.88 -0.22
N PHE A 434 7.72 -15.22 -1.28
CA PHE A 434 6.65 -14.22 -1.23
C PHE A 434 5.30 -14.93 -1.35
N ASP A 435 4.67 -15.17 -0.21
CA ASP A 435 3.40 -15.90 -0.06
C ASP A 435 2.27 -15.01 0.49
N ALA A 436 2.49 -13.70 0.57
CA ALA A 436 1.51 -12.79 1.13
C ALA A 436 0.30 -12.66 0.20
N VAL A 437 -0.89 -12.88 0.76
CA VAL A 437 -2.16 -12.55 0.11
C VAL A 437 -2.17 -11.05 -0.25
N PRO A 438 -2.43 -10.68 -1.52
CA PRO A 438 -2.50 -9.27 -1.90
C PRO A 438 -3.61 -8.56 -1.12
N PHE A 439 -3.33 -7.33 -0.71
CA PHE A 439 -4.28 -6.48 0.01
C PHE A 439 -4.16 -5.04 -0.49
N PHE A 440 -5.30 -4.37 -0.63
CA PHE A 440 -5.38 -2.93 -0.82
C PHE A 440 -6.66 -2.35 -0.22
N TRP A 441 -6.69 -1.02 -0.15
CA TRP A 441 -7.89 -0.27 0.17
C TRP A 441 -8.07 0.88 -0.80
N THR A 442 -9.31 1.34 -0.94
CA THR A 442 -9.67 2.58 -1.60
C THR A 442 -10.68 3.32 -0.73
N GLN A 443 -10.60 4.64 -0.72
CA GLN A 443 -11.49 5.49 0.06
C GLN A 443 -12.16 6.50 -0.86
N HIS A 444 -13.48 6.55 -0.81
CA HIS A 444 -14.31 7.51 -1.51
C HIS A 444 -15.20 8.16 -0.47
N TYR A 445 -14.97 9.43 -0.17
CA TYR A 445 -15.72 10.15 0.88
C TYR A 445 -15.68 9.39 2.22
N ASP A 446 -16.83 8.94 2.72
CA ASP A 446 -17.03 8.15 3.93
C ASP A 446 -17.07 6.63 3.69
N MET A 447 -17.01 6.18 2.44
CA MET A 447 -16.93 4.76 2.08
C MET A 447 -15.46 4.32 1.97
N THR A 448 -15.10 3.29 2.72
CA THR A 448 -13.81 2.59 2.56
C THR A 448 -14.07 1.17 2.09
N ILE A 449 -13.48 0.81 0.95
CA ILE A 449 -13.50 -0.56 0.41
C ILE A 449 -12.14 -1.18 0.71
N ARG A 450 -12.14 -2.36 1.32
CA ARG A 450 -10.94 -3.17 1.53
C ARG A 450 -11.03 -4.43 0.70
N TYR A 451 -9.91 -4.85 0.12
CA TYR A 451 -9.88 -5.98 -0.79
C TYR A 451 -8.68 -6.87 -0.47
N VAL A 452 -8.94 -8.17 -0.29
CA VAL A 452 -7.93 -9.20 -0.05
C VAL A 452 -8.00 -10.27 -1.14
N GLY A 453 -6.85 -10.78 -1.56
CA GLY A 453 -6.73 -11.71 -2.69
C GLY A 453 -6.49 -10.98 -4.01
N HIS A 454 -6.63 -11.69 -5.13
CA HIS A 454 -6.50 -11.14 -6.47
C HIS A 454 -7.38 -11.91 -7.44
N ALA A 455 -8.27 -11.22 -8.15
CA ALA A 455 -9.14 -11.83 -9.14
C ALA A 455 -9.14 -10.98 -10.42
N GLU A 456 -8.46 -11.46 -11.48
CA GLU A 456 -8.56 -10.85 -12.83
C GLU A 456 -9.85 -11.29 -13.54
N HIS A 457 -10.25 -12.55 -13.28
CA HIS A 457 -11.44 -13.19 -13.84
C HIS A 457 -12.09 -14.11 -12.80
N TRP A 458 -13.41 -14.05 -12.73
CA TRP A 458 -14.27 -14.85 -11.86
C TRP A 458 -15.52 -15.32 -12.63
N ASP A 459 -16.12 -16.43 -12.21
CA ASP A 459 -17.36 -16.98 -12.78
C ASP A 459 -18.57 -16.79 -11.85
N ARG A 460 -18.33 -16.58 -10.56
CA ARG A 460 -19.34 -16.38 -9.54
C ARG A 460 -18.94 -15.28 -8.56
N VAL A 461 -19.93 -14.47 -8.20
CA VAL A 461 -19.85 -13.47 -7.14
C VAL A 461 -20.90 -13.79 -6.08
N GLU A 462 -20.51 -13.72 -4.81
CA GLU A 462 -21.42 -13.86 -3.68
C GLU A 462 -21.41 -12.56 -2.87
N ILE A 463 -22.59 -11.99 -2.64
CA ILE A 463 -22.76 -10.72 -1.93
C ILE A 463 -23.50 -10.99 -0.63
N GLU A 464 -22.96 -10.46 0.47
CA GLU A 464 -23.58 -10.51 1.79
C GLU A 464 -23.71 -9.08 2.34
N GLY A 465 -24.88 -8.74 2.88
CA GLY A 465 -25.17 -7.40 3.42
C GLY A 465 -25.70 -6.42 2.37
N ASP A 466 -25.59 -5.12 2.67
CA ASP A 466 -25.99 -4.01 1.81
C ASP A 466 -24.81 -3.07 1.55
N LEU A 467 -24.29 -3.14 0.32
CA LEU A 467 -23.14 -2.36 -0.13
C LEU A 467 -23.43 -0.85 -0.12
N ARG A 468 -24.68 -0.43 -0.32
CA ARG A 468 -25.08 0.99 -0.30
C ARG A 468 -25.26 1.53 1.12
N ALA A 469 -25.57 0.65 2.08
CA ALA A 469 -25.60 0.98 3.50
C ALA A 469 -24.22 0.94 4.16
N HIS A 470 -23.15 0.73 3.37
CA HIS A 470 -21.77 0.58 3.85
C HIS A 470 -21.57 -0.59 4.82
N ASP A 471 -22.35 -1.66 4.67
CA ASP A 471 -22.24 -2.87 5.48
C ASP A 471 -22.38 -4.11 4.59
N GLY A 472 -21.27 -4.55 4.00
CA GLY A 472 -21.32 -5.75 3.18
C GLY A 472 -19.98 -6.30 2.74
N SER A 473 -20.06 -7.47 2.11
CA SER A 473 -18.91 -8.15 1.52
C SER A 473 -19.25 -8.73 0.14
N VAL A 474 -18.23 -8.88 -0.69
CA VAL A 474 -18.30 -9.45 -2.03
C VAL A 474 -17.18 -10.47 -2.17
N SER A 475 -17.52 -11.73 -2.37
CA SER A 475 -16.55 -12.81 -2.62
C SER A 475 -16.51 -13.16 -4.09
N TYR A 476 -15.30 -13.28 -4.65
CA TYR A 476 -15.05 -13.61 -6.06
C TYR A 476 -14.51 -15.02 -6.18
N TRP A 477 -15.15 -15.83 -7.02
CA TRP A 477 -14.86 -17.25 -7.15
C TRP A 477 -14.49 -17.63 -8.60
N ARG A 478 -13.69 -18.69 -8.73
CA ARG A 478 -13.47 -19.42 -9.98
C ARG A 478 -13.62 -20.91 -9.67
N GLY A 479 -14.73 -21.50 -10.11
CA GLY A 479 -15.19 -22.80 -9.61
C GLY A 479 -15.32 -22.77 -8.08
N ASP A 480 -14.63 -23.70 -7.41
CA ASP A 480 -14.63 -23.82 -5.95
C ASP A 480 -13.49 -23.03 -5.27
N VAL A 481 -12.67 -22.31 -6.03
CA VAL A 481 -11.55 -21.50 -5.51
C VAL A 481 -12.02 -20.09 -5.26
N ARG A 482 -11.99 -19.64 -3.99
CA ARG A 482 -12.19 -18.23 -3.65
C ARG A 482 -10.92 -17.45 -3.98
N LEU A 483 -11.00 -16.52 -4.91
CA LEU A 483 -9.86 -15.74 -5.39
C LEU A 483 -9.64 -14.47 -4.56
N ALA A 484 -10.72 -13.83 -4.15
CA ALA A 484 -10.68 -12.56 -3.43
C ALA A 484 -11.95 -12.29 -2.64
N VAL A 485 -11.86 -11.33 -1.71
CA VAL A 485 -12.99 -10.77 -0.96
C VAL A 485 -12.82 -9.26 -0.84
N ALA A 486 -13.87 -8.51 -1.16
CA ALA A 486 -13.99 -7.09 -0.88
C ALA A 486 -14.96 -6.86 0.29
N THR A 487 -14.70 -5.89 1.16
CA THR A 487 -15.61 -5.51 2.26
C THR A 487 -15.79 -3.99 2.36
N ILE A 488 -16.97 -3.58 2.84
CA ILE A 488 -17.33 -2.21 3.22
C ILE A 488 -17.92 -2.26 4.63
N GLY A 489 -17.38 -1.47 5.57
CA GLY A 489 -17.83 -1.45 6.98
C GLY A 489 -17.55 -2.72 7.78
N ARG A 490 -16.94 -3.75 7.17
CA ARG A 490 -16.62 -5.04 7.80
C ARG A 490 -15.12 -5.31 7.85
N ASP A 491 -14.41 -4.49 8.64
CA ASP A 491 -12.94 -4.50 8.76
C ASP A 491 -12.42 -5.87 9.26
N LEU A 492 -13.04 -6.41 10.32
CA LEU A 492 -12.64 -7.69 10.90
C LEU A 492 -12.90 -8.87 9.96
N ASP A 493 -13.96 -8.83 9.17
CA ASP A 493 -14.26 -9.89 8.19
C ASP A 493 -13.26 -9.88 7.04
N CYS A 494 -12.75 -8.71 6.65
CA CYS A 494 -11.65 -8.61 5.68
C CYS A 494 -10.38 -9.31 6.19
N LEU A 495 -10.02 -9.09 7.47
CA LEU A 495 -8.88 -9.76 8.10
C LEU A 495 -9.07 -11.28 8.18
N ARG A 496 -10.29 -11.74 8.49
CA ARG A 496 -10.63 -13.17 8.51
C ARG A 496 -10.55 -13.78 7.11
N ALA A 497 -10.98 -13.06 6.08
CA ALA A 497 -10.86 -13.48 4.69
C ALA A 497 -9.40 -13.61 4.26
N GLU A 498 -8.52 -12.67 4.62
CA GLU A 498 -7.06 -12.79 4.38
C GLU A 498 -6.50 -14.05 5.05
N ALA A 499 -6.82 -14.29 6.32
CA ALA A 499 -6.34 -15.47 7.06
C ALA A 499 -6.85 -16.80 6.46
N ALA A 500 -8.08 -16.82 5.94
CA ALA A 500 -8.64 -17.98 5.26
C ALA A 500 -7.93 -18.25 3.92
N LEU A 501 -7.64 -17.20 3.13
CA LEU A 501 -6.86 -17.33 1.88
C LEU A 501 -5.44 -17.84 2.15
N GLU A 502 -4.79 -17.38 3.22
CA GLU A 502 -3.47 -17.91 3.63
C GLU A 502 -3.53 -19.39 3.98
N THR A 503 -4.59 -19.82 4.67
CA THR A 503 -4.79 -21.25 5.01
C THR A 503 -4.99 -22.09 3.76
N GLN A 504 -5.72 -21.56 2.77
CA GLN A 504 -5.91 -22.21 1.48
C GLN A 504 -4.60 -22.35 0.70
N ILE A 505 -3.78 -21.29 0.67
CA ILE A 505 -2.44 -21.31 0.07
C ILE A 505 -1.53 -22.35 0.75
N ALA A 506 -1.61 -22.49 2.07
CA ALA A 506 -0.78 -23.45 2.81
C ALA A 506 -1.25 -24.91 2.68
N GLY A 507 -2.50 -25.14 2.27
CA GLY A 507 -3.12 -26.47 2.17
C GLY A 507 -3.15 -27.07 0.76
N GLY A 508 -2.94 -26.27 -0.29
CA GLY A 508 -2.78 -26.70 -1.68
C GLY A 508 -1.33 -26.93 -2.04
#